data_AF-A0AAW6U3L5-F1
#
_entry.id   AF-A0AAW6U3L5-F1
#
_cell.length_a   1.000
_cell.length_b   1.000
_cell.length_c   1.000
_cell.angle_alpha   90.00
_cell.angle_beta   90.00
_cell.angle_gamma   90.00
#
_symmetry.space_group_name_H-M   'P 1'
#
loop_
_entity.id
_entity.type
_entity.pdbx_description
1 polymer ?
#
loop_
_entity_poly.entity_id
_entity_poly.type
_entity_poly.pdbx_seq_one_letter_code
_entity_poly.pdbx_strand_id
1 'polypeptide(L)'
;MKIVNIKADKMRYQKNTSAYGLVLLSIATSLIALFTMINFDTFGSGEGTMRVIPNLRVGVEIALGIVLMLSTFMAAEKVKYYDPTWSFFGLFILAGINFLRIFNLPIYAHERGWIPTKTMQLVMLEFAVTAGLLVVAGIISLRKVIILHKHLKEIDAYGNDAV
;
A
#
# COMPACT_ATOMS: atom_id res chain seq x y z
N MET A 1 22.30 -28.83 15.63
CA MET A 1 21.10 -28.03 15.31
C MET A 1 20.18 -28.85 14.42
N LYS A 2 19.01 -29.29 14.91
CA LYS A 2 18.06 -30.07 14.13
C LYS A 2 17.23 -29.10 13.29
N ILE A 3 17.51 -29.00 11.99
CA ILE A 3 16.77 -28.10 11.09
C ILE A 3 15.40 -28.74 10.80
N VAL A 4 14.38 -28.34 11.56
CA VAL A 4 13.02 -28.88 11.44
C VAL A 4 12.33 -28.38 10.15
N ASN A 5 12.72 -27.21 9.63
CA ASN A 5 12.15 -26.65 8.40
C ASN A 5 13.17 -25.81 7.60
N ILE A 6 13.78 -26.43 6.58
CA ILE A 6 14.77 -25.79 5.70
C ILE A 6 14.22 -24.55 5.00
N LYS A 7 12.92 -24.52 4.68
CA LYS A 7 12.29 -23.35 4.03
C LYS A 7 12.19 -22.17 4.98
N ALA A 8 11.84 -22.40 6.24
CA ALA A 8 11.75 -21.34 7.25
C ALA A 8 13.14 -20.79 7.62
N ASP A 9 14.17 -21.64 7.66
CA ASP A 9 15.53 -21.19 7.94
C ASP A 9 16.09 -20.32 6.80
N LYS A 10 15.80 -20.68 5.53
CA LYS A 10 16.13 -19.84 4.36
C LYS A 10 15.52 -18.44 4.43
N MET A 11 14.34 -18.28 5.04
CA MET A 11 13.68 -16.97 5.15
C MET A 11 14.46 -15.97 6.00
N ARG A 12 15.36 -16.43 6.90
CA ARG A 12 16.25 -15.55 7.67
C ARG A 12 17.22 -14.78 6.78
N TYR A 13 17.56 -15.35 5.62
CA TYR A 13 18.54 -14.79 4.68
C TYR A 13 17.89 -14.23 3.41
N GLN A 14 16.61 -14.49 3.19
CA GLN A 14 15.87 -14.07 1.99
C GLN A 14 14.86 -12.98 2.31
N LYS A 15 14.94 -11.87 1.58
CA LYS A 15 13.98 -10.75 1.70
C LYS A 15 12.58 -11.17 1.22
N ASN A 16 11.55 -10.54 1.78
CA ASN A 16 10.17 -10.74 1.34
C ASN A 16 9.86 -9.99 0.04
N THR A 17 10.42 -10.44 -1.09
CA THR A 17 10.30 -9.77 -2.39
C THR A 17 8.86 -9.65 -2.89
N SER A 18 8.02 -10.65 -2.62
CA SER A 18 6.63 -10.66 -3.08
C SER A 18 5.78 -9.57 -2.40
N ALA A 19 5.83 -9.48 -1.06
CA ALA A 19 5.07 -8.45 -0.37
C ALA A 19 5.65 -7.06 -0.65
N TYR A 20 6.98 -6.93 -0.66
CA TYR A 20 7.68 -5.70 -1.03
C TYR A 20 7.24 -5.17 -2.41
N GLY A 21 7.23 -6.03 -3.43
CA GLY A 21 6.82 -5.65 -4.79
C GLY A 21 5.37 -5.18 -4.86
N LEU A 22 4.45 -5.85 -4.15
CA LEU A 22 3.05 -5.45 -4.10
C LEU A 22 2.86 -4.09 -3.41
N VAL A 23 3.62 -3.81 -2.34
CA VAL A 23 3.57 -2.49 -1.68
C VAL A 23 4.13 -1.41 -2.61
N LEU A 24 5.23 -1.66 -3.32
CA LEU A 24 5.74 -0.69 -4.32
C LEU A 24 4.74 -0.44 -5.45
N LEU A 25 4.08 -1.49 -5.95
CA LEU A 25 3.04 -1.35 -6.97
C LEU A 25 1.84 -0.55 -6.45
N SER A 26 1.50 -0.66 -5.16
CA SER A 26 0.47 0.16 -4.53
C SER A 26 0.86 1.65 -4.51
N ILE A 27 2.14 1.98 -4.33
CA ILE A 27 2.61 3.37 -4.41
C ILE A 27 2.45 3.91 -5.83
N ALA A 28 2.84 3.13 -6.85
CA ALA A 28 2.71 3.54 -8.24
C ALA A 28 1.25 3.78 -8.63
N THR A 29 0.34 2.88 -8.25
CA THR A 29 -1.10 3.03 -8.51
C THR A 29 -1.72 4.19 -7.73
N SER A 30 -1.32 4.42 -6.48
CA SER A 30 -1.73 5.60 -5.71
C SER A 30 -1.24 6.92 -6.32
N LEU A 31 -0.05 6.92 -6.91
CA LEU A 31 0.51 8.08 -7.59
C LEU A 31 -0.30 8.39 -8.85
N ILE A 32 -0.60 7.38 -9.67
CA ILE A 32 -1.43 7.52 -10.86
C ILE A 32 -2.80 8.08 -10.45
N ALA A 33 -3.46 7.53 -9.43
CA ALA A 33 -4.74 8.05 -8.92
C ALA A 33 -4.70 9.53 -8.55
N LEU A 34 -3.63 9.95 -7.86
CA LEU A 34 -3.44 11.35 -7.48
C LEU A 34 -3.25 12.24 -8.72
N PHE A 35 -2.41 11.82 -9.67
CA PHE A 35 -2.13 12.60 -10.88
C PHE A 35 -3.33 12.68 -11.82
N THR A 36 -4.04 11.58 -12.04
CA THR A 36 -5.26 11.52 -12.86
C THR A 36 -6.34 12.45 -12.32
N MET A 37 -6.42 12.58 -11.01
CA MET A 37 -7.35 13.50 -10.36
C MET A 37 -6.93 14.97 -10.51
N ILE A 38 -5.66 15.30 -10.30
CA ILE A 38 -5.18 16.70 -10.30
C ILE A 38 -5.05 17.25 -11.72
N ASN A 39 -4.46 16.46 -12.61
CA ASN A 39 -4.11 16.86 -13.96
C ASN A 39 -5.10 16.29 -14.97
N PHE A 40 -6.39 16.20 -14.60
CA PHE A 40 -7.40 15.77 -15.55
C PHE A 40 -7.30 16.61 -16.81
N ASP A 41 -6.84 15.96 -17.87
CA ASP A 41 -6.70 16.51 -19.21
C ASP A 41 -7.53 15.60 -20.10
N THR A 42 -8.56 16.17 -20.71
CA THR A 42 -9.35 15.58 -21.77
C THR A 42 -8.48 15.49 -23.03
N PHE A 43 -7.49 14.59 -23.04
CA PHE A 43 -6.75 14.24 -24.24
C PHE A 43 -7.73 13.72 -25.31
N GLY A 44 -8.19 14.61 -26.19
CA GLY A 44 -8.95 14.28 -27.39
C GLY A 44 -10.45 14.59 -27.42
N SER A 45 -11.07 15.21 -26.40
CA SER A 45 -12.53 15.46 -26.44
C SER A 45 -12.98 16.90 -26.71
N GLY A 46 -12.07 17.84 -27.00
CA GLY A 46 -12.44 19.23 -27.36
C GLY A 46 -13.09 20.05 -26.25
N GLU A 47 -13.45 19.43 -25.13
CA GLU A 47 -13.84 20.09 -23.89
C GLU A 47 -12.56 20.54 -23.18
N GLY A 48 -12.47 21.84 -22.86
CA GLY A 48 -11.27 22.47 -22.34
C GLY A 48 -10.67 21.75 -21.13
N THR A 49 -9.34 21.77 -21.04
CA THR A 49 -8.57 21.21 -19.93
C THR A 49 -8.96 21.87 -18.61
N MET A 50 -9.88 21.24 -17.89
CA MET A 50 -10.32 21.76 -16.61
C MET A 50 -9.40 21.22 -15.52
N ARG A 51 -8.30 21.96 -15.28
CA ARG A 51 -7.46 21.73 -14.10
C ARG A 51 -8.32 21.92 -12.86
N VAL A 52 -8.23 20.99 -11.91
CA VAL A 52 -8.91 21.13 -10.61
C VAL A 52 -8.57 22.50 -10.03
N ILE A 53 -9.60 23.27 -9.66
CA ILE A 53 -9.42 24.63 -9.15
C ILE A 53 -8.61 24.53 -7.84
N PRO A 54 -7.45 25.20 -7.76
CA PRO A 54 -6.62 25.14 -6.57
C PRO A 54 -7.37 25.72 -5.38
N ASN A 55 -7.65 24.86 -4.41
CA ASN A 55 -8.30 25.18 -3.15
C ASN A 55 -7.46 24.56 -2.02
N LEU A 56 -7.47 25.16 -0.83
CA LEU A 56 -6.79 24.65 0.36
C LEU A 56 -7.08 23.16 0.60
N ARG A 57 -8.33 22.71 0.38
CA ARG A 57 -8.69 21.29 0.52
C ARG A 57 -7.93 20.38 -0.44
N VAL A 58 -7.76 20.79 -1.69
CA VAL A 58 -6.99 20.03 -2.70
C VAL A 58 -5.51 19.99 -2.30
N GLY A 59 -4.96 21.10 -1.81
CA GLY A 59 -3.59 21.15 -1.27
C GLY A 59 -3.37 20.20 -0.09
N VAL A 60 -4.32 20.16 0.85
CA VAL A 60 -4.29 19.22 2.00
C VAL A 60 -4.34 17.76 1.53
N GLU A 61 -5.15 17.45 0.52
CA GLU A 61 -5.27 16.09 -0.03
C GLU A 61 -4.01 15.62 -0.78
N ILE A 62 -3.32 16.54 -1.46
CA ILE A 62 -2.01 16.30 -2.06
C ILE A 62 -0.99 16.02 -0.96
N ALA A 63 -0.93 16.87 0.07
CA ALA A 63 -0.02 16.69 1.20
C ALA A 63 -0.27 15.34 1.91
N LEU A 64 -1.53 15.01 2.19
CA LEU A 64 -1.93 13.71 2.74
C LEU A 64 -1.52 12.56 1.82
N GLY A 65 -1.70 12.70 0.51
CA GLY A 65 -1.25 11.72 -0.48
C GLY A 65 0.25 11.47 -0.42
N ILE A 66 1.06 12.52 -0.31
CA ILE A 66 2.52 12.42 -0.18
C ILE A 66 2.89 11.70 1.13
N VAL A 67 2.29 12.10 2.26
CA VAL A 67 2.54 11.45 3.56
C VAL A 67 2.16 9.98 3.53
N LEU A 68 1.05 9.61 2.89
CA LEU A 68 0.63 8.22 2.73
C LEU A 68 1.59 7.43 1.84
N MET A 69 2.07 8.00 0.74
CA MET A 69 3.06 7.35 -0.12
C MET A 69 4.38 7.13 0.61
N LEU A 70 4.86 8.11 1.38
CA LEU A 70 6.06 7.98 2.22
C LEU A 70 5.88 6.91 3.30
N SER A 71 4.72 6.88 3.95
CA SER A 71 4.38 5.86 4.95
C SER A 71 4.30 4.47 4.33
N THR A 72 3.77 4.38 3.11
CA THR A 72 3.69 3.13 2.33
C THR A 72 5.07 2.66 1.89
N PHE A 73 5.96 3.57 1.50
CA PHE A 73 7.36 3.26 1.22
C PHE A 73 8.08 2.73 2.47
N MET A 74 7.90 3.39 3.62
CA MET A 74 8.42 2.89 4.90
C MET A 74 7.87 1.51 5.24
N ALA A 75 6.57 1.26 5.00
CA ALA A 75 5.97 -0.05 5.16
C ALA A 75 6.62 -1.11 4.26
N ALA A 76 6.91 -0.77 3.00
CA ALA A 76 7.60 -1.66 2.06
C ALA A 76 8.97 -2.07 2.61
N GLU A 77 9.75 -1.10 3.08
CA GLU A 77 11.07 -1.33 3.67
C GLU A 77 11.02 -2.24 4.89
N LYS A 78 10.03 -2.04 5.78
CA LYS A 78 9.88 -2.85 7.00
C LYS A 78 9.39 -4.28 6.70
N VAL A 79 8.42 -4.42 5.80
CA VAL A 79 7.85 -5.70 5.37
C VAL A 79 8.87 -6.56 4.62
N LYS A 80 9.81 -5.93 3.89
CA LYS A 80 10.95 -6.61 3.25
C LYS A 80 11.78 -7.43 4.24
N TYR A 81 11.86 -6.99 5.49
CA TYR A 81 12.61 -7.61 6.59
C TYR A 81 11.73 -8.32 7.62
N TYR A 82 10.48 -8.66 7.26
CA TYR A 82 9.56 -9.40 8.13
C TYR A 82 9.22 -8.72 9.46
N ASP A 83 9.20 -7.37 9.48
CA ASP A 83 8.81 -6.63 10.68
C ASP A 83 7.36 -6.98 11.09
N PRO A 84 7.13 -7.46 12.33
CA PRO A 84 5.82 -7.91 12.76
C PRO A 84 4.83 -6.75 12.89
N THR A 85 5.23 -5.62 13.46
CA THR A 85 4.33 -4.47 13.67
C THR A 85 3.76 -3.96 12.35
N TRP A 86 4.61 -3.82 11.34
CA TRP A 86 4.20 -3.38 10.00
C TRP A 86 3.38 -4.42 9.25
N SER A 87 3.66 -5.71 9.46
CA SER A 87 2.93 -6.80 8.82
C SER A 87 1.56 -7.08 9.45
N PHE A 88 1.42 -6.89 10.76
CA PHE A 88 0.17 -7.09 11.50
C PHE A 88 -0.77 -5.89 11.41
N PHE A 89 -0.23 -4.66 11.50
CA PHE A 89 -1.05 -3.46 11.61
C PHE A 89 -0.77 -2.46 10.49
N GLY A 90 0.51 -2.16 10.23
CA GLY A 90 0.89 -1.07 9.33
C GLY A 90 0.26 -1.13 7.93
N LEU A 91 0.36 -2.28 7.26
CA LEU A 91 -0.22 -2.44 5.91
C LEU A 91 -1.76 -2.37 5.90
N PHE A 92 -2.43 -2.89 6.91
CA PHE A 92 -3.89 -2.85 7.00
C PHE A 92 -4.43 -1.46 7.34
N ILE A 93 -3.72 -0.69 8.17
CA ILE A 93 -4.04 0.71 8.44
C ILE A 93 -3.93 1.53 7.14
N LEU A 94 -2.82 1.37 6.40
CA LEU A 94 -2.63 2.05 5.12
C LEU A 94 -3.68 1.64 4.07
N ALA A 95 -4.05 0.37 4.02
CA ALA A 95 -5.13 -0.11 3.17
C ALA A 95 -6.48 0.51 3.56
N GLY A 96 -6.78 0.58 4.86
CA GLY A 96 -8.00 1.19 5.37
C GLY A 96 -8.10 2.68 5.03
N ILE A 97 -7.01 3.44 5.16
CA ILE A 97 -6.99 4.85 4.76
C ILE A 97 -7.24 4.98 3.26
N ASN A 98 -6.55 4.20 2.41
CA ASN A 98 -6.79 4.23 0.96
C ASN A 98 -8.22 3.83 0.60
N PHE A 99 -8.82 2.88 1.32
CA PHE A 99 -10.21 2.49 1.15
C PHE A 99 -11.17 3.66 1.47
N LEU A 100 -10.95 4.40 2.56
CA LEU A 100 -11.73 5.59 2.88
C LEU A 100 -11.61 6.69 1.81
N ARG A 101 -10.42 6.82 1.19
CA ARG A 101 -10.20 7.80 0.12
C ARG A 101 -11.00 7.54 -1.14
N ILE A 102 -11.38 6.28 -1.41
CA ILE A 102 -12.26 5.91 -2.55
C ILE A 102 -13.56 6.72 -2.51
N PHE A 103 -14.13 6.94 -1.32
CA PHE A 103 -15.42 7.59 -1.16
C PHE A 103 -15.35 9.08 -0.87
N ASN A 104 -14.22 9.60 -0.41
CA ASN A 104 -14.12 11.02 -0.03
C ASN A 104 -13.74 11.88 -1.24
N LEU A 105 -12.62 11.56 -1.88
CA LEU A 105 -11.94 12.51 -2.75
C LEU A 105 -12.54 12.56 -4.17
N PRO A 106 -12.78 11.43 -4.86
CA PRO A 106 -13.40 11.42 -6.18
C PRO A 106 -14.83 11.99 -6.17
N ILE A 107 -15.62 11.63 -5.14
CA ILE A 107 -17.00 12.11 -5.00
C ILE A 107 -17.02 13.62 -4.79
N TYR A 108 -16.18 14.13 -3.88
CA TYR A 108 -16.10 15.57 -3.64
C TYR A 108 -15.70 16.36 -4.89
N ALA A 109 -14.72 15.86 -5.66
CA ALA A 109 -14.31 16.52 -6.90
C ALA A 109 -15.41 16.50 -7.97
N HIS A 110 -16.21 15.44 -8.03
CA HIS A 110 -17.34 15.32 -8.95
C HIS A 110 -18.50 16.24 -8.57
N GLU A 111 -18.89 16.30 -7.29
CA GLU A 111 -19.96 17.19 -6.79
C GLU A 111 -19.66 18.67 -7.04
N ARG A 112 -18.37 19.03 -7.10
CA ARG A 112 -17.91 20.39 -7.41
C ARG A 112 -17.82 20.69 -8.91
N GLY A 113 -18.12 19.71 -9.76
CA GLY A 113 -18.03 19.83 -11.21
C GLY A 113 -16.59 19.91 -11.73
N TRP A 114 -15.59 19.50 -10.93
CA TRP A 114 -14.18 19.57 -11.32
C TRP A 114 -13.76 18.40 -12.21
N ILE A 115 -14.42 17.25 -12.05
CA ILE A 115 -14.15 16.05 -12.83
C ILE A 115 -15.46 15.43 -13.36
N PRO A 116 -15.45 14.85 -14.58
CA PRO A 116 -16.59 14.11 -15.10
C PRO A 116 -16.72 12.75 -14.42
N THR A 117 -17.91 12.14 -14.50
CA THR A 117 -18.23 10.85 -13.87
C THR A 117 -17.27 9.73 -14.27
N LYS A 118 -16.78 9.72 -15.53
CA LYS A 118 -15.81 8.73 -16.01
C LYS A 118 -14.48 8.79 -15.24
N THR A 119 -13.97 10.00 -15.01
CA THR A 119 -12.73 10.22 -14.25
C THR A 119 -12.91 9.87 -12.79
N MET A 120 -14.07 10.22 -12.20
CA MET A 120 -14.40 9.80 -10.84
C MET A 120 -14.33 8.27 -10.69
N GLN A 121 -14.99 7.52 -11.58
CA GLN A 121 -14.98 6.06 -11.56
C GLN A 121 -13.59 5.46 -11.74
N LEU A 122 -12.79 6.04 -12.65
CA LEU A 122 -11.42 5.59 -12.90
C LEU A 122 -10.55 5.79 -11.66
N VAL A 123 -10.58 6.97 -11.04
CA VAL A 123 -9.80 7.24 -9.82
C VAL A 123 -10.26 6.38 -8.64
N MET A 124 -11.58 6.14 -8.51
CA MET A 124 -12.11 5.21 -7.50
C MET A 124 -11.57 3.79 -7.70
N LEU A 125 -11.49 3.33 -8.96
CA LEU A 125 -10.93 2.03 -9.30
C LEU A 125 -9.44 1.96 -8.95
N GLU A 126 -8.66 3.00 -9.24
CA GLU A 126 -7.23 3.04 -8.92
C GLU A 126 -6.95 3.02 -7.41
N PHE A 127 -7.76 3.74 -6.62
CA PHE A 127 -7.68 3.64 -5.16
C PHE A 127 -8.13 2.27 -4.64
N ALA A 128 -9.12 1.63 -5.25
CA ALA A 128 -9.53 0.28 -4.91
C ALA A 128 -8.43 -0.74 -5.21
N VAL A 129 -7.73 -0.61 -6.35
CA VAL A 129 -6.56 -1.42 -6.70
C VAL A 129 -5.43 -1.19 -5.69
N THR A 130 -5.14 0.06 -5.35
CA THR A 130 -4.14 0.41 -4.33
C THR A 130 -4.43 -0.27 -2.99
N ALA A 131 -5.66 -0.13 -2.50
CA ALA A 131 -6.08 -0.76 -1.24
C ALA A 131 -6.02 -2.28 -1.31
N GLY A 132 -6.47 -2.88 -2.41
CA GLY A 132 -6.41 -4.33 -2.65
C GLY A 132 -4.98 -4.86 -2.64
N LEU A 133 -4.05 -4.17 -3.31
CA LEU A 133 -2.63 -4.53 -3.32
C LEU A 133 -2.03 -4.50 -1.91
N LEU A 134 -2.37 -3.49 -1.10
CA LEU A 134 -1.91 -3.39 0.29
C LEU A 134 -2.47 -4.52 1.17
N VAL A 135 -3.75 -4.88 1.00
CA VAL A 135 -4.36 -6.01 1.73
C VAL A 135 -3.68 -7.33 1.37
N VAL A 136 -3.49 -7.60 0.07
CA VAL A 136 -2.83 -8.83 -0.38
C VAL A 136 -1.37 -8.89 0.08
N ALA A 137 -0.65 -7.76 0.01
CA ALA A 137 0.70 -7.65 0.56
C ALA A 137 0.73 -7.90 2.07
N GLY A 138 -0.26 -7.38 2.81
CA GLY A 138 -0.46 -7.58 4.24
C GLY A 138 -0.62 -9.05 4.58
N ILE A 139 -1.53 -9.75 3.90
CA ILE A 139 -1.78 -11.19 4.10
C ILE A 139 -0.52 -12.02 3.82
N ILE A 140 0.19 -11.74 2.73
CA ILE A 140 1.42 -12.47 2.38
C ILE A 140 2.51 -12.21 3.41
N SER A 141 2.70 -10.95 3.83
CA SER A 141 3.70 -10.61 4.84
C SER A 141 3.38 -11.27 6.17
N LEU A 142 2.14 -11.15 6.65
CA LEU A 142 1.66 -11.71 7.91
C LEU A 142 1.93 -13.21 8.00
N ARG A 143 1.56 -13.97 6.97
CA ARG A 143 1.81 -15.42 6.90
C ARG A 143 3.31 -15.73 7.05
N LYS A 144 4.16 -14.99 6.34
CA LYS A 144 5.61 -15.19 6.38
C LYS A 144 6.22 -14.81 7.73
N VAL A 145 5.77 -13.72 8.35
CA VAL A 145 6.21 -13.29 9.68
C VAL A 145 5.87 -14.36 10.73
N ILE A 146 4.64 -14.90 10.70
CA ILE A 146 4.21 -15.94 11.64
C ILE A 146 5.07 -17.20 11.50
N ILE A 147 5.34 -17.64 10.27
CA ILE A 147 6.20 -18.81 10.00
C ILE A 147 7.62 -18.57 10.54
N LEU A 148 8.19 -17.39 10.26
CA LEU A 148 9.55 -17.05 10.70
C LEU A 148 9.65 -16.95 12.23
N HIS A 149 8.71 -16.26 12.88
CA HIS A 149 8.70 -16.13 14.34
C HIS A 149 8.50 -17.47 15.05
N LYS A 150 7.63 -18.34 14.54
CA LYS A 150 7.47 -19.68 15.10
C LYS A 150 8.76 -20.48 14.98
N HIS A 151 9.42 -20.41 13.83
CA HIS A 151 10.68 -21.11 13.61
C HIS A 151 11.82 -20.59 14.50
N LEU A 152 11.91 -19.27 14.70
CA LEU A 152 12.89 -18.69 15.63
C LEU A 152 12.65 -19.15 17.07
N LYS A 153 11.40 -19.19 17.53
CA LYS A 153 11.05 -19.74 18.86
C LYS A 153 11.41 -21.22 19.00
N GLU A 154 11.21 -22.02 17.96
CA GLU A 154 11.63 -23.42 17.94
C GLU A 154 13.16 -23.54 18.03
N ILE A 155 13.91 -22.70 17.31
CA ILE A 155 15.37 -22.67 17.41
C ILE A 155 15.82 -22.28 18.82
N ASP A 156 15.23 -21.26 19.44
CA ASP A 156 15.60 -20.83 20.79
C ASP A 156 15.29 -21.91 21.84
N ALA A 157 14.17 -22.62 21.68
CA ALA A 157 13.76 -23.67 22.61
C ALA A 157 14.62 -24.94 22.53
N TYR A 158 15.03 -25.38 21.33
CA TYR A 158 15.83 -26.60 21.12
C TYR A 158 17.33 -26.35 20.92
N GLY A 159 17.74 -25.08 20.76
CA GLY A 159 19.11 -24.66 20.54
C GLY A 159 19.88 -24.39 21.84
N ASN A 160 19.17 -24.26 22.97
CA ASN A 160 19.76 -24.04 24.29
C ASN A 160 20.10 -25.34 25.04
N ASP A 161 19.73 -26.51 24.49
CA ASP A 161 20.03 -27.84 25.05
C ASP A 161 21.43 -28.36 24.65
N ALA A 162 22.29 -27.49 24.10
CA ALA A 162 23.62 -27.82 23.60
C ALA A 162 24.74 -26.99 24.27
N VAL A 163 24.53 -26.54 25.51
CA VAL A 163 25.58 -26.01 26.39
C VAL A 163 25.70 -26.90 27.62
#